data_AF-A0A139ABR3-F1
#
_entry.id   AF-A0A139ABR3-F1
#
_cell.length_a   1.000
_cell.length_b   1.000
_cell.length_c   1.000
_cell.angle_alpha   90.00
_cell.angle_beta   90.00
_cell.angle_gamma   90.00
#
_symmetry.space_group_name_H-M   'P 1'
#
loop_
_entity.id
_entity.type
_entity.pdbx_description
1 polymer ?
#
loop_
_entity_poly.entity_id
_entity_poly.type
_entity_poly.pdbx_seq_one_letter_code
_entity_poly.pdbx_strand_id
1 'polypeptide(L)'
;MFYEWRMLADTLDSKELSDRAKNYWQLVCSVSGLTSGFTYLVSNSGVTFDPSLSSTILGIDRKALCGGLVAFAFLFCLSATLWSATLYGELNMLGDQDAKWFISRFWYLCDSPFVLCGIGIVLMLANGAFVLGGLYDNHALFYTVLTFGVVAMLAYFYLTTVLEKVIYEKIRKRWVDEGKRDDGRLRGSLTSGSGKGSGTAGKVEPEVESSKWGEV
;
A
#
# COMPACT_ATOMS: atom_id res chain seq x y z
N MET A 1 6.86 -1.71 -0.84
CA MET A 1 5.60 -1.05 -1.21
C MET A 1 5.41 -0.95 -2.71
N PHE A 2 5.90 0.06 -3.47
CA PHE A 2 5.44 0.25 -4.86
C PHE A 2 5.50 -0.97 -5.81
N TYR A 3 6.48 -1.86 -5.68
CA TYR A 3 6.59 -3.05 -6.55
C TYR A 3 5.62 -4.20 -6.21
N GLU A 4 4.90 -4.13 -5.08
CA GLU A 4 4.03 -5.21 -4.62
C GLU A 4 2.86 -5.45 -5.56
N TRP A 5 2.21 -4.40 -6.05
CA TRP A 5 1.10 -4.53 -7.01
C TRP A 5 1.50 -5.20 -8.31
N ARG A 6 2.73 -4.93 -8.79
CA ARG A 6 3.26 -5.59 -9.98
C ARG A 6 3.48 -7.08 -9.74
N MET A 7 4.06 -7.44 -8.61
CA MET A 7 4.26 -8.85 -8.23
C MET A 7 2.93 -9.59 -8.04
N LEU A 8 1.93 -8.92 -7.44
CA LEU A 8 0.58 -9.46 -7.28
C LEU A 8 -0.11 -9.66 -8.64
N ALA A 9 0.08 -8.72 -9.56
CA ALA A 9 -0.48 -8.85 -10.91
C ALA A 9 0.09 -10.05 -11.65
N ASP A 10 1.39 -10.36 -11.50
CA ASP A 10 2.00 -11.51 -12.15
C ASP A 10 1.54 -12.85 -11.56
N THR A 11 1.25 -12.89 -10.25
CA THR A 11 0.98 -14.13 -9.50
C THR A 11 -0.50 -14.49 -9.36
N LEU A 12 -1.38 -13.51 -9.30
CA LEU A 12 -2.81 -13.73 -9.06
C LEU A 12 -3.62 -13.79 -10.35
N ASP A 13 -4.78 -14.45 -10.25
CA ASP A 13 -5.82 -14.38 -11.27
C ASP A 13 -6.44 -12.97 -11.32
N SER A 14 -6.92 -12.56 -12.49
CA SER A 14 -7.40 -11.19 -12.74
C SER A 14 -8.57 -10.82 -11.82
N LYS A 15 -9.47 -11.78 -11.54
CA LYS A 15 -10.61 -11.57 -10.65
C LYS A 15 -10.17 -11.35 -9.20
N GLU A 16 -9.30 -12.21 -8.69
CA GLU A 16 -8.80 -12.08 -7.31
C GLU A 16 -8.00 -10.78 -7.13
N LEU A 17 -7.21 -10.40 -8.13
CA LEU A 17 -6.48 -9.14 -8.14
C LEU A 17 -7.43 -7.93 -8.11
N SER A 18 -8.49 -7.97 -8.92
CA SER A 18 -9.55 -6.94 -8.95
C SER A 18 -10.20 -6.78 -7.57
N ASP A 19 -10.63 -7.87 -6.95
CA ASP A 19 -11.26 -7.86 -5.63
C ASP A 19 -10.34 -7.28 -4.55
N ARG A 20 -9.05 -7.64 -4.56
CA ARG A 20 -8.06 -7.10 -3.62
C ARG A 20 -7.82 -5.60 -3.85
N ALA A 21 -7.70 -5.15 -5.10
CA ALA A 21 -7.52 -3.75 -5.43
C ALA A 21 -8.73 -2.90 -5.00
N LYS A 22 -9.95 -3.38 -5.28
CA LYS A 22 -11.21 -2.73 -4.85
C LYS A 22 -11.28 -2.58 -3.33
N ASN A 23 -11.02 -3.65 -2.59
CA ASN A 23 -11.01 -3.64 -1.12
C ASN A 23 -9.95 -2.67 -0.57
N TYR A 24 -8.75 -2.67 -1.15
CA TYR A 24 -7.68 -1.77 -0.74
C TYR A 24 -8.05 -0.30 -0.97
N TRP A 25 -8.50 0.07 -2.16
CA TRP A 25 -8.89 1.45 -2.46
C TRP A 25 -10.14 1.89 -1.71
N GLN A 26 -11.08 0.99 -1.42
CA GLN A 26 -12.22 1.30 -0.56
C GLN A 26 -11.78 1.62 0.88
N LEU A 27 -10.82 0.87 1.41
CA LEU A 27 -10.23 1.13 2.73
C LEU A 27 -9.52 2.48 2.75
N VAL A 28 -8.65 2.75 1.78
CA VAL A 28 -7.91 4.02 1.67
C VAL A 28 -8.88 5.19 1.51
N CYS A 29 -9.92 5.05 0.68
CA CYS A 29 -10.97 6.06 0.50
C CYS A 29 -11.69 6.36 1.83
N SER A 30 -12.04 5.32 2.60
CA SER A 30 -12.74 5.47 3.88
C SER A 30 -11.87 6.15 4.95
N VAL A 31 -10.61 5.72 5.11
CA VAL A 31 -9.69 6.29 6.09
C VAL A 31 -9.35 7.75 5.74
N SER A 32 -9.05 8.04 4.48
CA SER A 32 -8.74 9.40 4.03
C SER A 32 -9.97 10.33 4.10
N GLY A 33 -11.17 9.82 3.78
CA GLY A 33 -12.43 10.56 3.88
C GLY A 33 -12.78 10.91 5.34
N LEU A 34 -12.60 9.95 6.26
CA LEU A 34 -12.76 10.20 7.69
C LEU A 34 -11.75 11.22 8.21
N THR A 35 -10.48 11.08 7.82
CA THR A 35 -9.40 11.98 8.26
C THR A 35 -9.62 13.41 7.76
N SER A 36 -9.99 13.59 6.49
CA SER A 36 -10.32 14.91 5.94
C SER A 36 -11.56 15.52 6.60
N GLY A 37 -12.62 14.74 6.80
CA GLY A 37 -13.82 15.19 7.52
C GLY A 37 -13.52 15.63 8.96
N PHE A 38 -12.72 14.87 9.69
CA PHE A 38 -12.29 15.24 11.04
C PHE A 38 -11.41 16.51 11.03
N THR A 39 -10.49 16.62 10.07
CA THR A 39 -9.62 17.79 9.92
C THR A 39 -10.44 19.07 9.69
N TYR A 40 -11.50 18.98 8.87
CA TYR A 40 -12.45 20.07 8.64
C TYR A 40 -13.22 20.47 9.91
N LEU A 41 -13.66 19.50 10.72
CA LEU A 41 -14.32 19.79 12.00
C LEU A 41 -13.36 20.48 12.97
N VAL A 42 -12.12 20.01 13.07
CA VAL A 42 -11.10 20.62 13.92
C VAL A 42 -10.78 22.04 13.46
N SER A 43 -10.65 22.28 12.15
CA SER A 43 -10.38 23.64 11.64
C SER A 43 -11.49 24.63 11.98
N ASN A 44 -12.74 24.17 12.01
CA ASN A 44 -13.90 25.01 12.32
C ASN A 44 -14.14 25.20 13.82
N SER A 45 -13.60 24.31 14.67
CA SER A 45 -13.76 24.40 16.12
C SER A 45 -13.03 25.57 16.78
N GLY A 46 -12.12 26.24 16.06
CA GLY A 46 -11.44 27.46 16.49
C GLY A 46 -10.51 27.22 17.69
N VAL A 47 -9.21 27.04 17.43
CA VAL A 47 -8.21 26.97 18.52
C VAL A 47 -7.86 28.39 18.97
N THR A 48 -8.21 28.74 20.20
CA THR A 48 -7.76 29.99 20.84
C THR A 48 -6.39 29.78 21.47
N PHE A 49 -5.37 30.40 20.86
CA PHE A 49 -4.03 30.44 21.43
C PHE A 49 -3.94 31.54 22.49
N ASP A 50 -3.25 31.27 23.59
CA ASP A 50 -3.01 32.27 24.61
C ASP A 50 -2.03 33.35 24.06
N PRO A 51 -2.44 34.63 23.98
CA PRO A 51 -1.60 35.70 23.45
C PRO A 51 -0.36 35.99 24.32
N SER A 52 -0.33 35.51 25.56
CA SER A 52 0.82 35.68 26.48
C SER A 52 1.94 34.66 26.22
N LEU A 53 1.63 33.55 25.56
CA LEU A 53 2.61 32.53 25.18
C LEU A 53 3.29 32.91 23.87
N SER A 54 4.59 32.66 23.74
CA SER A 54 5.38 32.98 22.54
C SER A 54 4.65 32.54 21.26
N SER A 55 4.04 33.53 20.60
CA SER A 55 3.21 33.36 19.42
C SER A 55 4.02 32.95 18.20
N THR A 56 5.35 32.99 18.29
CA THR A 56 6.25 32.65 17.19
C THR A 56 7.06 31.40 17.48
N ILE A 57 7.18 30.55 16.45
CA ILE A 57 8.14 29.44 16.38
C ILE A 57 9.03 29.75 15.19
N LEU A 58 10.35 29.86 15.41
CA LEU A 58 11.32 30.23 14.35
C LEU A 58 10.98 31.56 13.64
N GLY A 59 10.33 32.49 14.34
CA GLY A 59 9.91 33.78 13.78
C GLY A 59 8.62 33.75 12.94
N ILE A 60 7.97 32.59 12.80
CA ILE A 60 6.68 32.44 12.10
C ILE A 60 5.56 32.40 13.13
N ASP A 61 4.46 33.11 12.87
CA ASP A 61 3.25 33.04 13.69
C ASP A 61 2.72 31.60 13.74
N ARG A 62 2.64 31.06 14.96
CA ARG A 62 2.20 29.70 15.22
C ARG A 62 0.78 29.47 14.73
N LYS A 63 -0.10 30.47 14.85
CA LYS A 63 -1.48 30.37 14.37
C LYS A 63 -1.52 30.16 12.86
N ALA A 64 -0.71 30.91 12.12
CA ALA A 64 -0.58 30.75 10.67
C ALA A 64 0.01 29.37 10.31
N LEU A 65 1.03 28.91 11.03
CA LEU A 65 1.64 27.60 10.81
C LEU A 65 0.65 26.45 11.05
N CYS A 66 -0.07 26.47 12.19
CA CYS A 66 -1.09 25.48 12.50
C CYS A 66 -2.22 25.48 11.46
N GLY A 67 -2.72 26.67 11.08
CA GLY A 67 -3.72 26.81 10.03
C GLY A 67 -3.25 26.22 8.69
N GLY A 68 -1.99 26.50 8.31
CA GLY A 68 -1.38 25.93 7.11
C GLY A 68 -1.26 24.40 7.16
N LEU A 69 -0.75 23.85 8.26
CA LEU A 69 -0.60 22.39 8.43
C LEU A 69 -1.95 21.66 8.37
N VAL A 70 -2.98 22.21 9.02
CA VAL A 70 -4.36 21.67 8.97
C VAL A 70 -4.92 21.73 7.55
N ALA A 71 -4.75 22.86 6.85
CA ALA A 71 -5.22 23.02 5.48
C ALA A 71 -4.52 22.03 4.52
N PHE A 72 -3.20 21.88 4.63
CA PHE A 72 -2.47 20.90 3.82
C PHE A 72 -2.89 19.46 4.15
N ALA A 73 -3.03 19.12 5.43
CA ALA A 73 -3.51 17.80 5.85
C ALA A 73 -4.88 17.48 5.24
N PHE A 74 -5.81 18.44 5.29
CA PHE A 74 -7.13 18.34 4.68
C PHE A 74 -7.03 18.11 3.16
N LEU A 75 -6.24 18.91 2.44
CA LEU A 75 -6.09 18.79 0.99
C LEU A 75 -5.49 17.44 0.59
N PHE A 76 -4.43 16.99 1.27
CA PHE A 76 -3.80 15.70 0.97
C PHE A 76 -4.74 14.53 1.22
N CYS A 77 -5.47 14.52 2.34
CA CYS A 77 -6.46 13.48 2.62
C CYS A 77 -7.62 13.52 1.63
N LEU A 78 -8.15 14.70 1.28
CA LEU A 78 -9.23 14.83 0.31
C LEU A 78 -8.79 14.37 -1.09
N SER A 79 -7.59 14.74 -1.53
CA SER A 79 -7.01 14.25 -2.78
C SER A 79 -6.83 12.74 -2.77
N ALA A 80 -6.38 12.15 -1.66
CA ALA A 80 -6.30 10.70 -1.51
C ALA A 80 -7.68 10.04 -1.64
N THR A 81 -8.72 10.61 -1.03
CA THR A 81 -10.10 10.12 -1.12
C THR A 81 -10.60 10.14 -2.56
N LEU A 82 -10.48 11.29 -3.24
CA LEU A 82 -10.92 11.45 -4.63
C LEU A 82 -10.16 10.52 -5.56
N TRP A 83 -8.84 10.43 -5.41
CA TRP A 83 -8.01 9.56 -6.24
C TRP A 83 -8.36 8.08 -6.05
N SER A 84 -8.56 7.65 -4.80
CA SER A 84 -8.96 6.27 -4.49
C SER A 84 -10.35 5.95 -5.05
N ALA A 85 -11.29 6.90 -4.98
CA ALA A 85 -12.62 6.75 -5.57
C ALA A 85 -12.56 6.69 -7.11
N THR A 86 -11.70 7.48 -7.74
CA THR A 86 -11.47 7.41 -9.20
C THR A 86 -10.90 6.06 -9.60
N LEU A 87 -9.84 5.57 -8.96
CA LEU A 87 -9.26 4.25 -9.28
C LEU A 87 -10.27 3.11 -9.09
N TYR A 88 -11.08 3.18 -8.03
CA TYR A 88 -12.17 2.23 -7.79
C TYR A 88 -13.23 2.29 -8.91
N GLY A 89 -13.61 3.49 -9.35
CA GLY A 89 -14.55 3.71 -10.45
C GLY A 89 -14.03 3.17 -11.78
N GLU A 90 -12.80 3.51 -12.15
CA GLU A 90 -12.14 3.05 -13.38
C GLU A 90 -12.08 1.52 -13.45
N LEU A 91 -11.68 0.86 -12.35
CA LEU A 91 -11.61 -0.61 -12.32
C LEU A 91 -13.00 -1.27 -12.47
N ASN A 92 -14.06 -0.65 -11.94
CA ASN A 92 -15.42 -1.13 -12.17
C ASN A 92 -15.91 -0.91 -13.60
N MET A 93 -15.43 0.12 -14.29
CA MET A 93 -15.78 0.38 -15.69
C MET A 93 -15.03 -0.55 -16.65
N LEU A 94 -13.76 -0.85 -16.40
CA LEU A 94 -12.98 -1.82 -17.18
C LEU A 94 -13.50 -3.25 -17.00
N GLY A 95 -13.97 -3.60 -15.80
CA GLY A 95 -14.36 -4.96 -15.46
C GLY A 95 -13.18 -5.85 -15.08
N ASP A 96 -13.48 -7.04 -14.56
CA ASP A 96 -12.48 -7.89 -13.91
C ASP A 96 -11.49 -8.55 -14.88
N GLN A 97 -11.81 -8.61 -16.19
CA GLN A 97 -10.96 -9.24 -17.20
C GLN A 97 -9.71 -8.40 -17.53
N ASP A 98 -9.86 -7.07 -17.54
CA ASP A 98 -8.77 -6.14 -17.88
C ASP A 98 -8.02 -5.59 -16.65
N ALA A 99 -8.43 -5.99 -15.44
CA ALA A 99 -7.83 -5.56 -14.18
C ALA A 99 -6.31 -5.82 -14.12
N LYS A 100 -5.86 -6.99 -14.59
CA LYS A 100 -4.44 -7.36 -14.62
C LYS A 100 -3.61 -6.45 -15.54
N TRP A 101 -4.13 -6.11 -16.71
CA TRP A 101 -3.46 -5.18 -17.62
C TRP A 101 -3.38 -3.78 -17.00
N PHE A 102 -4.48 -3.29 -16.43
CA PHE A 102 -4.53 -1.97 -15.78
C PHE A 102 -3.53 -1.86 -14.63
N ILE A 103 -3.57 -2.81 -13.68
CA ILE A 103 -2.72 -2.78 -12.48
C ILE A 103 -1.25 -2.99 -12.83
N SER A 104 -0.93 -3.87 -13.78
CA SER A 104 0.47 -4.08 -14.21
C SER A 104 1.03 -2.86 -14.95
N ARG A 105 0.21 -2.14 -15.71
CA ARG A 105 0.63 -0.93 -16.44
C ARG A 105 0.76 0.29 -15.53
N PHE A 106 -0.18 0.45 -14.60
CA PHE A 106 -0.31 1.63 -13.73
C PHE A 106 0.02 1.35 -12.27
N TRP A 107 0.91 0.38 -11.99
CA TRP A 107 1.27 -0.06 -10.63
C TRP A 107 1.68 1.07 -9.68
N TYR A 108 2.33 2.12 -10.19
CA TYR A 108 2.73 3.27 -9.39
C TYR A 108 1.55 4.15 -8.92
N LEU A 109 0.43 4.15 -9.65
CA LEU A 109 -0.78 4.87 -9.24
C LEU A 109 -1.50 4.17 -8.09
N CYS A 110 -1.37 2.84 -7.98
CA CYS A 110 -2.13 2.04 -7.01
C CYS A 110 -1.84 2.44 -5.56
N ASP A 111 -0.60 2.79 -5.23
CA ASP A 111 -0.16 3.18 -3.89
C ASP A 111 -0.18 4.70 -3.64
N SER A 112 -0.29 5.51 -4.69
CA SER A 112 -0.31 6.97 -4.59
C SER A 112 -1.33 7.52 -3.57
N PRO A 113 -2.62 7.10 -3.57
CA PRO A 113 -3.58 7.63 -2.61
C PRO A 113 -3.25 7.25 -1.15
N PHE A 114 -2.63 6.09 -0.91
CA PHE A 114 -2.18 5.71 0.42
C PHE A 114 -1.04 6.60 0.91
N VAL A 115 -0.07 6.91 0.05
CA VAL A 115 1.04 7.83 0.38
C VAL A 115 0.51 9.23 0.69
N LEU A 116 -0.41 9.76 -0.12
CA LEU A 116 -1.05 11.06 0.12
C LEU A 116 -1.82 11.06 1.45
N CYS A 117 -2.57 9.99 1.74
CA CYS A 117 -3.26 9.83 3.03
C CYS A 117 -2.27 9.81 4.21
N GLY A 118 -1.16 9.08 4.08
CA GLY A 118 -0.11 9.03 5.09
C GLY A 118 0.53 10.40 5.36
N ILE A 119 0.85 11.17 4.31
CA ILE A 119 1.37 12.54 4.45
C ILE A 119 0.35 13.41 5.19
N GLY A 120 -0.93 13.33 4.84
CA GLY A 120 -1.99 14.08 5.52
C GLY A 120 -2.10 13.75 7.01
N ILE A 121 -2.04 12.48 7.38
CA ILE A 121 -2.05 12.03 8.78
C ILE A 121 -0.83 12.57 9.53
N VAL A 122 0.37 12.52 8.93
CA VAL A 122 1.60 13.05 9.56
C VAL A 122 1.50 14.56 9.78
N LEU A 123 0.99 15.32 8.81
CA LEU A 123 0.76 16.76 8.95
C LEU A 123 -0.25 17.08 10.06
N MET A 124 -1.31 16.28 10.16
CA MET A 124 -2.32 16.41 11.21
C MET A 124 -1.73 16.15 12.60
N LEU A 125 -0.88 15.12 12.74
CA LEU A 125 -0.17 14.83 14.00
C LEU A 125 0.82 15.94 14.36
N ALA A 126 1.57 16.44 13.38
CA ALA A 126 2.48 17.57 13.56
C ALA A 126 1.72 18.81 14.05
N ASN A 127 0.57 19.12 13.42
CA ASN A 127 -0.31 20.18 13.88
C ASN A 127 -0.76 19.98 15.34
N GLY A 128 -1.15 18.76 15.71
CA GLY A 128 -1.51 18.44 17.10
C GLY A 128 -0.40 18.76 18.10
N ALA A 129 0.86 18.45 17.77
CA ALA A 129 2.01 18.79 18.59
C ALA A 129 2.20 20.31 18.74
N PHE A 130 2.05 21.08 17.65
CA PHE A 130 2.15 22.55 17.70
C PHE A 130 1.02 23.20 18.50
N VAL A 131 -0.20 22.67 18.38
CA VAL A 131 -1.37 23.11 19.15
C VAL A 131 -1.14 22.88 20.65
N LEU A 132 -0.67 21.68 21.05
CA LEU A 132 -0.35 21.39 22.44
C LEU A 132 0.70 22.33 23.01
N GLY A 133 1.77 22.61 22.26
CA GLY A 133 2.78 23.57 22.68
C GLY A 133 2.26 25.00 22.81
N GLY A 134 1.13 25.33 22.16
CA GLY A 134 0.51 26.67 22.20
C GLY A 134 -0.56 26.83 23.28
N LEU A 135 -1.03 25.71 23.86
CA LEU A 135 -2.02 25.67 24.93
C LEU A 135 -1.37 25.66 26.32
N TYR A 136 -0.16 25.09 26.45
CA TYR A 136 0.53 24.95 27.73
C TYR A 136 1.83 25.77 27.74
N ASP A 137 2.01 26.62 28.77
CA ASP A 137 3.25 27.37 29.01
C ASP A 137 4.46 26.47 29.31
N ASN A 138 4.19 25.23 29.70
CA ASN A 138 5.24 24.31 30.08
C ASN A 138 5.95 23.72 28.85
N HIS A 139 7.09 24.32 28.49
CA HIS A 139 7.98 23.82 27.45
C HIS A 139 8.38 22.35 27.64
N ALA A 140 8.48 21.87 28.89
CA ALA A 140 8.81 20.47 29.15
C ALA A 140 7.71 19.52 28.65
N LEU A 141 6.43 19.89 28.75
CA LEU A 141 5.31 19.09 28.25
C LEU A 141 5.36 18.98 26.72
N PHE A 142 5.67 20.08 26.04
CA PHE A 142 5.86 20.07 24.59
C PHE A 142 6.97 19.10 24.16
N TYR A 143 8.15 19.18 24.79
CA TYR A 143 9.27 18.30 24.44
C TYR A 143 9.02 16.84 24.80
N THR A 144 8.31 16.53 25.90
CA THR A 144 7.99 15.13 26.25
C THR A 144 7.01 14.51 25.26
N VAL A 145 5.96 15.23 24.86
CA VAL A 145 5.01 14.76 23.83
C VAL A 145 5.71 14.57 22.50
N LEU A 146 6.56 15.51 22.08
CA LEU A 146 7.32 15.41 20.84
C LEU A 146 8.28 14.21 20.87
N THR A 147 9.04 14.05 21.96
CA THR A 147 9.97 12.93 22.14
C THR A 147 9.23 11.59 22.12
N PHE A 148 8.12 11.48 22.83
CA PHE A 148 7.29 10.27 22.84
C PHE A 148 6.73 9.97 21.46
N GLY A 149 6.27 10.99 20.73
CA GLY A 149 5.79 10.85 19.35
C GLY A 149 6.88 10.33 18.40
N VAL A 150 8.09 10.86 18.50
CA VAL A 150 9.25 10.40 17.71
C VAL A 150 9.62 8.96 18.07
N VAL A 151 9.70 8.62 19.36
CA VAL A 151 10.00 7.25 19.82
C VAL A 151 8.94 6.27 19.34
N ALA A 152 7.65 6.63 19.44
CA ALA A 152 6.54 5.80 18.95
C ALA A 152 6.63 5.59 17.43
N MET A 153 6.96 6.64 16.66
CA MET A 153 7.14 6.55 15.21
C MET A 153 8.31 5.64 14.84
N LEU A 154 9.45 5.76 15.54
CA LEU A 154 10.61 4.89 15.34
C LEU A 154 10.31 3.44 15.73
N ALA A 155 9.61 3.22 16.83
CA ALA A 155 9.19 1.89 17.28
C ALA A 155 8.23 1.24 16.26
N TYR A 156 7.28 2.00 15.74
CA TYR A 156 6.38 1.55 14.68
C TYR A 156 7.17 1.15 13.42
N PHE A 157 8.07 2.01 12.94
CA PHE A 157 8.89 1.72 11.76
C PHE A 157 9.81 0.50 11.97
N TYR A 158 10.37 0.34 13.17
CA TYR A 158 11.13 -0.85 13.52
C TYR A 158 10.26 -2.10 13.49
N LEU A 159 9.06 -2.06 14.08
CA LEU A 159 8.14 -3.20 14.09
C LEU A 159 7.68 -3.58 12.68
N THR A 160 7.36 -2.62 11.82
CA THR A 160 6.94 -2.89 10.43
C THR A 160 8.09 -3.51 9.63
N THR A 161 9.31 -2.98 9.72
CA THR A 161 10.47 -3.56 9.03
C THR A 161 10.82 -4.97 9.52
N VAL A 162 10.67 -5.25 10.82
CA VAL A 162 10.84 -6.60 11.37
C VAL A 162 9.73 -7.54 10.87
N LEU A 163 8.47 -7.10 10.87
CA LEU A 163 7.34 -7.89 10.36
C LEU A 163 7.51 -8.21 8.87
N GLU A 164 7.91 -7.23 8.06
CA GLU A 164 8.21 -7.43 6.63
C GLU A 164 9.29 -8.51 6.43
N LYS A 165 10.39 -8.45 7.19
CA LYS A 165 11.45 -9.48 7.13
C LYS A 165 10.93 -10.86 7.50
N VAL A 166 10.16 -10.98 8.59
CA VAL A 166 9.58 -12.25 9.05
C VAL A 166 8.62 -12.84 8.02
N ILE A 167 7.76 -12.01 7.43
CA ILE A 167 6.83 -12.43 6.38
C ILE A 167 7.60 -12.87 5.14
N TYR A 168 8.60 -12.10 4.72
CA TYR A 168 9.43 -12.41 3.55
C TYR A 168 10.17 -13.74 3.71
N GLU A 169 10.80 -13.98 4.87
CA GLU A 169 11.47 -15.25 5.15
C GLU A 169 10.50 -16.44 5.14
N LYS A 170 9.30 -16.26 5.71
CA LYS A 170 8.28 -17.32 5.75
C LYS A 170 7.76 -17.67 4.37
N ILE A 171 7.54 -16.66 3.52
CA ILE A 171 7.15 -16.85 2.12
C ILE A 171 8.28 -17.56 1.39
N ARG A 172 9.52 -17.06 1.48
CA ARG A 172 10.68 -17.66 0.82
C ARG A 172 10.89 -19.14 1.17
N LYS A 173 10.71 -19.54 2.43
CA LYS A 173 10.81 -20.95 2.85
C LYS A 173 9.76 -21.83 2.17
N ARG A 174 8.51 -21.36 2.05
CA ARG A 174 7.44 -22.12 1.36
C ARG A 174 7.78 -22.39 -0.10
N TRP A 175 8.27 -21.39 -0.83
CA TRP A 175 8.67 -21.55 -2.22
C TRP A 175 9.79 -22.59 -2.39
N VAL A 176 10.78 -22.60 -1.50
CA VAL A 176 11.87 -23.58 -1.54
C VAL A 176 11.37 -25.00 -1.22
N ASP A 177 10.45 -25.13 -0.27
CA ASP A 177 9.89 -26.43 0.11
C ASP A 177 8.93 -26.99 -0.95
N GLU A 178 8.18 -26.14 -1.64
CA GLU A 178 7.31 -26.53 -2.76
C GLU A 178 8.15 -26.98 -3.97
N GLY A 179 9.19 -26.21 -4.35
CA GLY A 179 10.08 -26.61 -5.44
C GLY A 179 10.75 -27.97 -5.22
N LYS A 180 11.18 -28.28 -3.98
CA LYS A 180 11.74 -29.60 -3.64
C LYS A 180 10.73 -30.75 -3.75
N ARG A 181 9.44 -30.51 -3.49
CA ARG A 181 8.40 -31.55 -3.63
C ARG A 181 8.17 -31.90 -5.09
N ASP A 182 8.16 -30.89 -5.96
CA ASP A 182 7.94 -31.09 -7.39
C ASP A 182 9.12 -31.82 -8.05
N ASP A 183 10.35 -31.46 -7.69
CA ASP A 183 11.56 -32.19 -8.12
C ASP A 183 11.55 -33.66 -7.66
N GLY A 184 11.08 -33.93 -6.44
CA GLY A 184 10.93 -35.28 -5.90
C GLY A 184 9.90 -36.12 -6.65
N ARG A 185 8.75 -35.53 -7.03
CA ARG A 185 7.72 -36.20 -7.84
C ARG A 185 8.22 -36.54 -9.24
N LEU A 186 8.94 -35.63 -9.89
CA LEU A 186 9.49 -35.85 -11.24
C LEU A 186 10.56 -36.96 -11.24
N ARG A 187 11.38 -37.07 -10.19
CA ARG A 187 12.35 -38.18 -10.07
C ARG A 187 11.67 -39.52 -9.81
N GLY A 188 10.62 -39.55 -8.98
CA GLY A 188 9.89 -40.79 -8.67
C GLY A 188 9.17 -41.40 -9.89
N SER A 189 8.64 -40.57 -10.80
CA SER A 189 7.99 -41.06 -12.02
C SER A 189 8.98 -41.66 -13.03
N LEU A 190 10.20 -41.10 -13.12
CA LEU A 190 11.24 -41.61 -14.02
C LEU A 190 11.82 -42.96 -13.57
N THR A 191 11.92 -43.20 -12.26
CA THR A 191 12.44 -44.48 -11.73
C THR A 191 11.41 -45.61 -11.71
N SER A 192 10.10 -45.30 -11.69
CA SER A 192 9.03 -46.30 -11.66
C SER A 192 8.72 -46.90 -13.06
N GLY A 193 9.13 -46.23 -14.15
CA GLY A 193 8.89 -46.67 -15.53
C GLY A 193 9.93 -47.61 -16.14
N SER A 194 11.06 -47.86 -15.47
CA SER A 194 12.15 -48.70 -16.00
C SER A 194 11.98 -50.19 -15.68
N GLY A 195 10.76 -50.71 -15.89
CA GLY A 195 10.43 -52.12 -15.70
C GLY A 195 9.64 -52.69 -16.88
N LYS A 196 10.36 -53.37 -17.79
CA LYS A 196 9.85 -54.25 -18.87
C LYS A 196 9.03 -53.60 -19.99
N GLY A 197 9.73 -53.30 -21.10
CA GLY A 197 9.12 -53.01 -22.40
C GLY A 197 10.12 -53.22 -23.54
N SER A 198 10.67 -54.43 -23.65
CA SER A 198 11.35 -54.87 -24.87
C SER A 198 10.28 -55.17 -25.93
N GLY A 199 10.15 -54.33 -26.95
CA GLY A 199 9.22 -54.60 -28.06
C GLY A 199 9.13 -53.50 -29.11
N THR A 200 9.97 -53.63 -30.14
CA THR A 200 9.77 -53.19 -31.54
C THR A 200 9.54 -51.71 -31.86
N ALA A 201 10.54 -51.14 -32.53
CA ALA A 201 10.54 -49.84 -33.18
C ALA A 201 9.48 -49.75 -34.30
N GLY A 202 8.43 -48.97 -34.06
CA GLY A 202 7.55 -48.44 -35.10
C GLY A 202 7.97 -47.01 -35.44
N LYS A 203 8.44 -46.81 -36.67
CA LYS A 203 8.79 -45.52 -37.25
C LYS A 203 7.48 -44.74 -37.50
N VAL A 204 7.18 -43.73 -36.70
CA VAL A 204 6.04 -42.82 -36.91
C VAL A 204 6.61 -41.47 -37.33
N GLU A 205 6.33 -41.09 -38.57
CA GLU A 205 6.61 -39.75 -39.11
C GLU A 205 5.71 -38.71 -38.45
N PRO A 206 6.24 -37.54 -38.06
CA PRO A 206 5.41 -36.46 -37.56
C PRO A 206 4.70 -35.74 -38.72
N GLU A 207 3.38 -35.82 -38.69
CA GLU A 207 2.47 -35.04 -39.51
C GLU A 207 2.53 -33.57 -39.05
N VAL A 208 3.06 -32.70 -39.92
CA VAL A 208 3.20 -31.26 -39.68
C VAL A 208 1.87 -30.59 -40.00
N GLU A 209 1.04 -30.40 -38.98
CA GLU A 209 -0.22 -29.66 -39.12
C GLU A 209 0.03 -28.16 -38.87
N SER A 210 0.22 -27.43 -39.97
CA SER A 210 0.34 -25.97 -39.98
C SER A 210 -1.04 -25.33 -39.77
N SER A 211 -1.38 -25.02 -38.52
CA SER A 211 -2.58 -24.22 -38.22
C SER A 211 -2.26 -22.72 -38.24
N LYS A 212 -2.90 -22.05 -39.19
CA LYS A 212 -2.90 -20.61 -39.44
C LYS A 212 -3.48 -19.86 -38.25
N TRP A 213 -2.72 -18.90 -37.71
CA TRP A 213 -3.29 -17.80 -36.95
C TRP A 213 -3.51 -16.62 -37.90
N GLY A 214 -4.77 -16.24 -38.05
CA GLY A 214 -5.21 -15.12 -38.86
C GLY A 214 -4.78 -13.78 -38.28
N GLU A 215 -4.45 -12.88 -39.19
CA GLU A 215 -4.17 -11.46 -38.94
C GLU A 215 -5.43 -10.72 -38.49
N VAL A 216 -5.19 -9.69 -37.67
CA VAL A 216 -6.15 -8.73 -37.11
C VAL A 216 -6.59 -7.72 -38.17
#